data_AF-A0A7Y2T6D6-F1
#
_entry.id   AF-A0A7Y2T6D6-F1
#
_cell.length_a   1.000
_cell.length_b   1.000
_cell.length_c   1.000
_cell.angle_alpha   90.00
_cell.angle_beta   90.00
_cell.angle_gamma   90.00
#
_symmetry.space_group_name_H-M   'P 1'
#
loop_
_entity.id
_entity.type
_entity.pdbx_description
1 polymer ?
#
loop_
_entity_poly.entity_id
_entity_poly.type
_entity_poly.pdbx_seq_one_letter_code
_entity_poly.pdbx_strand_id
1 'polypeptide(L)'
;MKNLIKSSPEGDSTQMEFICPGGKTLDFHQQTKSTTEKIKKGNWDYVVLQDQSQTPAIFPDKFERAAVNLDKMIDAAGAKTVFYQTWGRRDGDKHNRHLFPDYQKMQKVLSTNYRKVAKRCDAVLVPVGDTWAKVRKANPELGNALYKGDGSHPSSQGAYLAACVFYATLFEKSPASLPYQSGHPESETKVILEAVGSPAGKPEPRAFPTNRTLTNAEGHKIEASISGRSKTKVYFKTRSKSFVYDISQLSEASQTMIHRLPINR
;
A
#
# COMPACT_ATOMS: atom_id res chain seq x y z
N MET A 1 -5.11 8.73 -10.41
CA MET A 1 -5.10 7.25 -10.27
C MET A 1 -6.13 6.59 -11.19
N LYS A 2 -7.45 6.85 -11.04
CA LYS A 2 -8.49 6.20 -11.87
C LYS A 2 -8.21 6.23 -13.37
N ASN A 3 -7.95 7.39 -13.95
CA ASN A 3 -7.75 7.52 -15.40
C ASN A 3 -6.46 6.83 -15.88
N LEU A 4 -5.39 6.90 -15.09
CA LEU A 4 -4.12 6.23 -15.38
C LEU A 4 -4.27 4.71 -15.36
N ILE A 5 -4.97 4.16 -14.36
CA ILE A 5 -5.26 2.72 -14.31
C ILE A 5 -6.21 2.32 -15.44
N LYS A 6 -7.22 3.15 -15.75
CA LYS A 6 -8.14 2.87 -16.87
C LYS A 6 -7.43 2.76 -18.21
N SER A 7 -6.34 3.50 -18.42
CA SER A 7 -5.51 3.37 -19.63
C SER A 7 -4.56 2.18 -19.64
N SER A 8 -4.52 1.38 -18.57
CA SER A 8 -3.70 0.17 -18.47
C SER A 8 -4.48 -1.08 -18.85
N PRO A 9 -3.80 -2.20 -19.20
CA PRO A 9 -4.45 -3.50 -19.41
C PRO A 9 -5.26 -4.00 -18.21
N GLU A 10 -4.94 -3.55 -17.00
CA GLU A 10 -5.65 -3.91 -15.76
C GLU A 10 -6.87 -3.01 -15.50
N GLY A 11 -7.10 -1.99 -16.34
CA GLY A 11 -8.11 -0.97 -16.12
C GLY A 11 -9.53 -1.53 -15.98
N ASP A 12 -9.91 -2.45 -16.87
CA ASP A 12 -11.26 -3.02 -16.92
C ASP A 12 -11.53 -4.02 -15.79
N SER A 13 -10.49 -4.65 -15.24
CA SER A 13 -10.59 -5.57 -14.12
C SER A 13 -10.39 -4.91 -12.75
N THR A 14 -10.01 -3.63 -12.72
CA THR A 14 -9.76 -2.90 -11.46
C THR A 14 -10.99 -2.14 -10.99
N GLN A 15 -11.49 -2.50 -9.80
CA GLN A 15 -12.52 -1.75 -9.10
C GLN A 15 -11.90 -0.93 -7.97
N MET A 16 -12.38 0.31 -7.78
CA MET A 16 -11.88 1.21 -6.75
C MET A 16 -13.02 1.93 -6.04
N GLU A 17 -13.01 1.87 -4.71
CA GLU A 17 -13.87 2.66 -3.84
C GLU A 17 -13.05 3.55 -2.91
N PHE A 18 -13.63 4.69 -2.50
CA PHE A 18 -12.94 5.73 -1.76
C PHE A 18 -13.76 6.17 -0.56
N ILE A 19 -13.13 6.17 0.62
CA ILE A 19 -13.66 6.80 1.84
C ILE A 19 -12.63 7.84 2.27
N CYS A 20 -12.75 9.06 1.73
CA CYS A 20 -11.73 10.11 1.87
C CYS A 20 -12.27 11.41 2.51
N PRO A 21 -12.86 11.38 3.71
CA PRO A 21 -13.25 12.59 4.43
C PRO A 21 -12.00 13.43 4.78
N GLY A 22 -12.10 14.74 4.58
CA GLY A 22 -10.98 15.67 4.80
C GLY A 22 -10.48 15.66 6.25
N GLY A 23 -9.14 15.65 6.40
CA GLY A 23 -8.47 15.83 7.69
C GLY A 23 -8.64 14.69 8.70
N LYS A 24 -9.19 13.55 8.31
CA LYS A 24 -9.44 12.42 9.22
C LYS A 24 -8.20 11.55 9.41
N THR A 25 -8.09 11.01 10.61
CA THR A 25 -7.01 10.09 11.02
C THR A 25 -7.43 8.63 10.82
N LEU A 26 -6.46 7.70 10.82
CA LEU A 26 -6.79 6.28 10.89
C LEU A 26 -7.58 5.92 12.17
N ASP A 27 -7.32 6.64 13.27
CA ASP A 27 -8.06 6.47 14.51
C ASP A 27 -9.56 6.81 14.35
N PHE A 28 -9.86 7.87 13.60
CA PHE A 28 -11.25 8.18 13.22
C PHE A 28 -11.86 7.07 12.36
N HIS A 29 -11.12 6.56 11.38
CA HIS A 29 -11.62 5.51 10.49
C HIS A 29 -11.89 4.18 11.20
N GLN A 30 -11.05 3.76 12.15
CA GLN A 30 -11.29 2.52 12.91
C GLN A 30 -12.52 2.60 13.83
N GLN A 31 -12.94 3.80 14.22
CA GLN A 31 -14.14 4.03 15.03
C GLN A 31 -15.38 4.30 14.17
N THR A 32 -15.21 4.53 12.87
CA THR A 32 -16.31 4.84 11.95
C THR A 32 -16.97 3.55 11.47
N LYS A 33 -18.20 3.30 11.94
CA LYS A 33 -18.97 2.07 11.65
C LYS A 33 -19.01 1.75 10.15
N SER A 34 -19.38 2.70 9.30
CA SER A 34 -19.46 2.49 7.85
C SER A 34 -18.12 2.09 7.21
N THR A 35 -16.99 2.60 7.72
CA THR A 35 -15.66 2.19 7.25
C THR A 35 -15.37 0.76 7.66
N THR A 36 -15.56 0.43 8.95
CA THR A 36 -15.27 -0.91 9.47
C THR A 36 -16.17 -1.99 8.89
N GLU A 37 -17.44 -1.71 8.66
CA GLU A 37 -18.39 -2.64 8.02
C GLU A 37 -18.01 -2.89 6.56
N LYS A 38 -17.55 -1.87 5.84
CA LYS A 38 -17.10 -2.01 4.44
C LYS A 38 -15.84 -2.87 4.32
N ILE A 39 -14.90 -2.74 5.27
CA ILE A 39 -13.72 -3.61 5.37
C ILE A 39 -14.16 -5.04 5.67
N LYS A 40 -14.96 -5.25 6.72
CA LYS A 40 -15.41 -6.58 7.18
C LYS A 40 -16.28 -7.31 6.15
N LYS A 41 -17.02 -6.57 5.32
CA LYS A 41 -17.79 -7.14 4.20
C LYS A 41 -16.89 -7.88 3.19
N GLY A 42 -15.59 -7.56 3.15
CA GLY A 42 -14.62 -8.23 2.29
C GLY A 42 -14.82 -7.91 0.81
N ASN A 43 -14.40 -8.85 -0.05
CA ASN A 43 -14.32 -8.71 -1.51
C ASN A 43 -13.34 -7.62 -1.98
N TRP A 44 -12.32 -7.35 -1.18
CA TRP A 44 -11.22 -6.45 -1.52
C TRP A 44 -9.94 -7.26 -1.65
N ASP A 45 -9.20 -7.12 -2.75
CA ASP A 45 -7.82 -7.63 -2.82
C ASP A 45 -6.89 -6.77 -1.94
N TYR A 46 -7.13 -5.44 -1.93
CA TYR A 46 -6.32 -4.47 -1.21
C TYR A 46 -7.18 -3.47 -0.45
N VAL A 47 -6.76 -3.12 0.77
CA VAL A 47 -7.28 -1.96 1.50
C VAL A 47 -6.14 -0.98 1.74
N VAL A 48 -6.26 0.20 1.13
CA VAL A 48 -5.25 1.26 1.19
C VAL A 48 -5.52 2.18 2.38
N LEU A 49 -4.56 2.30 3.28
CA LEU A 49 -4.59 3.14 4.47
C LEU A 49 -3.69 4.36 4.31
N GLN A 50 -4.28 5.53 4.53
CA GLN A 50 -3.58 6.81 4.64
C GLN A 50 -4.06 7.51 5.91
N ASP A 51 -3.14 7.81 6.83
CA ASP A 51 -3.46 8.64 8.00
C ASP A 51 -3.37 10.13 7.65
N GLN A 52 -3.96 10.99 8.46
CA GLN A 52 -3.86 12.44 8.31
C GLN A 52 -2.39 12.86 8.14
N SER A 53 -2.12 13.73 7.17
CA SER A 53 -0.77 14.07 6.66
C SER A 53 0.34 14.43 7.66
N GLN A 54 0.00 14.84 8.88
CA GLN A 54 0.96 15.17 9.94
C GLN A 54 1.02 14.09 11.03
N THR A 55 -0.06 13.31 11.19
CA THR A 55 -0.24 12.36 12.30
C THR A 55 0.86 11.31 12.37
N PRO A 56 1.30 10.67 11.28
CA PRO A 56 2.43 9.74 11.32
C PRO A 56 3.74 10.39 11.76
N ALA A 57 3.91 11.71 11.65
CA ALA A 57 5.11 12.42 12.08
C ALA A 57 5.01 12.99 13.51
N ILE A 58 3.86 13.59 13.87
CA ILE A 58 3.65 14.23 15.18
C ILE A 58 3.22 13.22 16.24
N PHE A 59 2.35 12.28 15.88
CA PHE A 59 1.74 11.31 16.81
C PHE A 59 1.97 9.86 16.33
N PRO A 60 3.23 9.41 16.19
CA PRO A 60 3.55 8.12 15.61
C PRO A 60 2.88 6.95 16.33
N ASP A 61 2.73 7.01 17.65
CA ASP A 61 2.09 5.92 18.41
C ASP A 61 0.57 5.85 18.15
N LYS A 62 -0.09 6.99 17.91
CA LYS A 62 -1.52 7.00 17.55
C LYS A 62 -1.72 6.41 16.15
N PHE A 63 -0.86 6.81 15.21
CA PHE A 63 -0.82 6.24 13.86
C PHE A 63 -0.61 4.72 13.91
N GLU A 64 0.43 4.27 14.62
CA GLU A 64 0.80 2.85 14.69
C GLU A 64 -0.31 2.00 15.33
N ARG A 65 -0.91 2.45 16.44
CA ARG A 65 -2.02 1.71 17.07
C ARG A 65 -3.22 1.56 16.15
N ALA A 66 -3.66 2.65 15.53
CA ALA A 66 -4.81 2.62 14.61
C ALA A 66 -4.52 1.77 13.37
N ALA A 67 -3.32 1.90 12.82
CA ALA A 67 -2.87 1.12 11.67
C ALA A 67 -2.84 -0.39 11.98
N VAL A 68 -2.31 -0.81 13.12
CA VAL A 68 -2.28 -2.23 13.53
C VAL A 68 -3.69 -2.78 13.75
N ASN A 69 -4.60 -1.99 14.32
CA ASN A 69 -5.99 -2.44 14.52
C ASN A 69 -6.72 -2.62 13.19
N LEU A 70 -6.59 -1.65 12.27
CA LEU A 70 -7.17 -1.75 10.93
C LEU A 70 -6.55 -2.91 10.15
N ASP A 71 -5.24 -3.09 10.25
CA ASP A 71 -4.51 -4.19 9.60
C ASP A 71 -5.04 -5.57 10.02
N LYS A 72 -5.29 -5.79 11.31
CA LYS A 72 -5.93 -7.02 11.79
C LYS A 72 -7.32 -7.23 11.21
N MET A 73 -8.11 -6.15 11.09
CA MET A 73 -9.46 -6.20 10.53
C MET A 73 -9.44 -6.54 9.03
N ILE A 74 -8.50 -5.94 8.30
CA ILE A 74 -8.27 -6.15 6.87
C ILE A 74 -7.81 -7.60 6.63
N ASP A 75 -6.85 -8.09 7.40
CA ASP A 75 -6.37 -9.47 7.30
C ASP A 75 -7.47 -10.50 7.62
N ALA A 76 -8.28 -10.24 8.64
CA ALA A 76 -9.40 -11.11 9.00
C ALA A 76 -10.45 -11.21 7.88
N ALA A 77 -10.67 -10.09 7.16
CA ALA A 77 -11.52 -10.01 5.98
C ALA A 77 -10.89 -10.65 4.73
N GLY A 78 -9.62 -11.07 4.79
CA GLY A 78 -8.91 -11.73 3.71
C GLY A 78 -8.44 -10.76 2.62
N ALA A 79 -8.06 -9.53 2.98
CA ALA A 79 -7.51 -8.54 2.07
C ALA A 79 -6.05 -8.19 2.48
N LYS A 80 -5.27 -7.65 1.54
CA LYS A 80 -3.92 -7.14 1.83
C LYS A 80 -3.96 -5.68 2.27
N THR A 81 -3.38 -5.39 3.43
CA THR A 81 -3.14 -4.00 3.86
C THR A 81 -2.07 -3.34 3.01
N VAL A 82 -2.36 -2.12 2.56
CA VAL A 82 -1.44 -1.25 1.81
C VAL A 82 -1.34 0.09 2.52
N PHE A 83 -0.14 0.58 2.79
CA PHE A 83 0.07 1.92 3.34
C PHE A 83 0.44 2.91 2.24
N TYR A 84 -0.33 4.00 2.16
CA TYR A 84 0.00 5.17 1.36
C TYR A 84 0.90 6.11 2.17
N GLN A 85 2.21 6.02 1.94
CA GLN A 85 3.19 6.92 2.54
C GLN A 85 3.03 8.34 1.97
N THR A 86 2.67 9.29 2.83
CA THR A 86 2.48 10.70 2.46
C THR A 86 3.82 11.48 2.41
N TRP A 87 3.75 12.74 2.00
CA TRP A 87 4.88 13.63 1.83
C TRP A 87 4.93 14.75 2.87
N GLY A 88 6.14 15.28 3.12
CA GLY A 88 6.36 16.48 3.92
C GLY A 88 5.78 17.74 3.28
N ARG A 89 5.43 18.72 4.12
CA ARG A 89 5.01 20.06 3.69
C ARG A 89 6.15 20.76 2.94
N ARG A 90 5.84 21.48 1.86
CA ARG A 90 6.81 22.09 0.94
C ARG A 90 7.86 22.93 1.66
N ASP A 91 7.39 23.75 2.60
CA ASP A 91 8.18 24.76 3.32
C ASP A 91 8.34 24.41 4.82
N GLY A 92 8.15 23.14 5.19
CA GLY A 92 8.02 22.71 6.59
C GLY A 92 6.61 22.91 7.16
N ASP A 93 6.39 22.44 8.38
CA ASP A 93 5.09 22.52 9.04
C ASP A 93 4.94 23.85 9.79
N LYS A 94 4.18 24.78 9.21
CA LYS A 94 3.98 26.13 9.77
C LYS A 94 3.47 26.13 11.22
N HIS A 95 2.66 25.14 11.59
CA HIS A 95 2.10 25.04 12.95
C HIS A 95 3.01 24.28 13.90
N ASN A 96 3.97 23.50 13.38
CA ASN A 96 4.88 22.66 14.17
C ASN A 96 6.35 22.90 13.81
N ARG A 97 6.74 24.16 13.52
CA ARG A 97 8.08 24.51 13.02
C ARG A 97 9.22 24.05 13.92
N HIS A 98 9.01 23.98 15.23
CA HIS A 98 9.98 23.47 16.19
C HIS A 98 10.34 21.98 15.94
N LEU A 99 9.36 21.18 15.52
CA LEU A 99 9.57 19.79 15.11
C LEU A 99 10.04 19.72 13.66
N PHE A 100 9.35 20.43 12.77
CA PHE A 100 9.48 20.31 11.31
C PHE A 100 9.66 21.69 10.67
N PRO A 101 10.86 22.29 10.77
CA PRO A 101 11.16 23.59 10.21
C PRO A 101 11.28 23.56 8.69
N ASP A 102 11.50 22.38 8.09
CA ASP A 102 11.70 22.18 6.67
C ASP A 102 11.06 20.86 6.18
N TYR A 103 11.01 20.70 4.85
CA TYR A 103 10.51 19.51 4.18
C TYR A 103 11.29 18.25 4.57
N GLN A 104 12.62 18.34 4.60
CA GLN A 104 13.53 17.21 4.75
C GLN A 104 13.34 16.51 6.11
N LYS A 105 13.26 17.29 7.19
CA LYS A 105 13.04 16.76 8.54
C LYS A 105 11.67 16.10 8.67
N MET A 106 10.63 16.72 8.10
CA MET A 106 9.29 16.12 8.10
C MET A 106 9.23 14.82 7.29
N GLN A 107 9.76 14.85 6.06
CA GLN A 107 9.75 13.69 5.17
C GLN A 107 10.51 12.52 5.77
N LYS A 108 11.68 12.76 6.38
CA LYS A 108 12.47 11.71 7.03
C LYS A 108 11.68 10.98 8.12
N VAL A 109 10.94 11.72 8.95
CA VAL A 109 10.13 11.14 10.03
C VAL A 109 8.92 10.39 9.47
N LEU A 110 8.20 10.98 8.51
CA LEU A 110 7.10 10.30 7.80
C LEU A 110 7.57 8.97 7.21
N SER A 111 8.65 8.99 6.42
CA SER A 111 9.17 7.80 5.76
C SER A 111 9.59 6.71 6.76
N THR A 112 10.22 7.11 7.87
CA THR A 112 10.62 6.18 8.94
C THR A 112 9.41 5.50 9.57
N ASN A 113 8.40 6.28 9.97
CA ASN A 113 7.24 5.76 10.69
C ASN A 113 6.35 4.91 9.80
N TYR A 114 6.12 5.31 8.54
CA TYR A 114 5.40 4.48 7.58
C TYR A 114 6.12 3.15 7.31
N ARG A 115 7.44 3.14 7.12
CA ARG A 115 8.20 1.88 6.92
C ARG A 115 8.15 0.99 8.15
N LYS A 116 8.29 1.56 9.35
CA LYS A 116 8.18 0.82 10.62
C LYS A 116 6.82 0.13 10.72
N VAL A 117 5.73 0.87 10.49
CA VAL A 117 4.37 0.35 10.59
C VAL A 117 4.07 -0.66 9.49
N ALA A 118 4.46 -0.39 8.23
CA ALA A 118 4.29 -1.34 7.14
C ALA A 118 5.02 -2.66 7.40
N LYS A 119 6.26 -2.60 7.90
CA LYS A 119 7.01 -3.81 8.31
C LYS A 119 6.31 -4.55 9.46
N ARG A 120 5.87 -3.83 10.49
CA ARG A 120 5.17 -4.41 11.64
C ARG A 120 3.88 -5.12 11.23
N CYS A 121 3.18 -4.57 10.25
CA CYS A 121 1.94 -5.12 9.72
C CYS A 121 2.16 -6.08 8.55
N ASP A 122 3.39 -6.48 8.18
CA ASP A 122 3.66 -7.26 6.95
C ASP A 122 2.82 -6.77 5.74
N ALA A 123 2.77 -5.45 5.58
CA ALA A 123 1.89 -4.74 4.66
C ALA A 123 2.69 -4.17 3.48
N VAL A 124 2.02 -3.97 2.35
CA VAL A 124 2.64 -3.29 1.21
C VAL A 124 2.80 -1.80 1.54
N LEU A 125 3.93 -1.21 1.17
CA LEU A 125 4.15 0.23 1.28
C LEU A 125 4.19 0.86 -0.10
N VAL A 126 3.31 1.82 -0.37
CA VAL A 126 3.35 2.66 -1.57
C VAL A 126 4.14 3.93 -1.22
N PRO A 127 5.40 4.07 -1.68
CA PRO A 127 6.34 5.05 -1.15
C PRO A 127 6.22 6.41 -1.86
N VAL A 128 5.02 7.01 -1.87
CA VAL A 128 4.79 8.27 -2.61
C VAL A 128 5.65 9.40 -2.07
N GLY A 129 5.74 9.56 -0.75
CA GLY A 129 6.60 10.57 -0.12
C GLY A 129 8.09 10.43 -0.45
N ASP A 130 8.60 9.20 -0.50
CA ASP A 130 9.99 8.96 -0.90
C ASP A 130 10.23 9.29 -2.38
N THR A 131 9.30 8.95 -3.27
CA THR A 131 9.39 9.32 -4.70
C THR A 131 9.26 10.84 -4.88
N TRP A 132 8.42 11.48 -4.09
CA TRP A 132 8.30 12.94 -4.03
C TRP A 132 9.64 13.60 -3.67
N ALA A 133 10.36 13.03 -2.69
CA ALA A 133 11.68 13.51 -2.30
C ALA A 133 12.72 13.33 -3.42
N LYS A 134 12.66 12.23 -4.18
CA LYS A 134 13.52 12.02 -5.36
C LYS A 134 13.30 13.10 -6.41
N VAL A 135 12.03 13.41 -6.74
CA VAL A 135 11.72 14.49 -7.70
C VAL A 135 12.21 15.84 -7.19
N ARG A 136 11.95 16.19 -5.92
CA ARG A 136 12.45 17.43 -5.32
C ARG A 136 13.97 17.55 -5.38
N LYS A 137 14.70 16.44 -5.25
CA LYS A 137 16.16 16.42 -5.36
C LYS A 137 16.63 16.56 -6.80
N ALA A 138 15.97 15.91 -7.76
CA ALA A 138 16.36 15.92 -9.16
C ALA A 138 15.99 17.23 -9.87
N ASN A 139 14.83 17.81 -9.53
CA ASN A 139 14.34 19.06 -10.08
C ASN A 139 13.56 19.83 -8.99
N PRO A 140 14.21 20.80 -8.31
CA PRO A 140 13.59 21.56 -7.22
C PRO A 140 12.35 22.39 -7.65
N GLU A 141 12.34 22.94 -8.86
CA GLU A 141 11.21 23.72 -9.39
C GLU A 141 9.98 22.84 -9.57
N LEU A 142 10.12 21.71 -10.27
CA LEU A 142 9.08 20.70 -10.38
C LEU A 142 8.68 20.17 -8.99
N GLY A 143 9.66 19.95 -8.13
CA GLY A 143 9.47 19.55 -6.74
C GLY A 143 8.59 20.51 -5.94
N ASN A 144 8.58 21.80 -6.26
CA ASN A 144 7.67 22.79 -5.69
C ASN A 144 6.31 22.80 -6.40
N ALA A 145 6.29 22.55 -7.71
CA ALA A 145 5.08 22.46 -8.53
C ALA A 145 4.21 21.22 -8.21
N LEU A 146 4.76 20.19 -7.55
CA LEU A 146 3.98 19.05 -7.04
C LEU A 146 2.91 19.45 -6.00
N TYR A 147 3.00 20.65 -5.42
CA TYR A 147 2.07 21.16 -4.42
C TYR A 147 1.09 22.18 -5.01
N LYS A 148 -0.11 22.25 -4.42
CA LYS A 148 -0.95 23.45 -4.53
C LYS A 148 -0.28 24.63 -3.83
N GLY A 149 -0.84 25.83 -4.02
CA GLY A 149 -0.35 27.07 -3.41
C GLY A 149 -0.22 26.99 -1.87
N ASP A 150 -1.01 26.13 -1.21
CA ASP A 150 -0.94 25.91 0.24
C ASP A 150 0.32 25.18 0.73
N GLY A 151 1.15 24.64 -0.17
CA GLY A 151 2.38 23.93 0.17
C GLY A 151 2.15 22.57 0.86
N SER A 152 0.94 21.99 0.73
CA SER A 152 0.63 20.70 1.33
C SER A 152 -0.18 19.76 0.46
N HIS A 153 -1.29 20.23 -0.11
CA HIS A 153 -2.13 19.39 -0.94
C HIS A 153 -1.42 19.17 -2.27
N PRO A 154 -1.64 18.01 -2.93
CA PRO A 154 -0.99 17.76 -4.19
C PRO A 154 -1.62 18.62 -5.29
N SER A 155 -0.79 19.16 -6.18
CA SER A 155 -1.23 19.67 -7.48
C SER A 155 -1.68 18.53 -8.39
N SER A 156 -2.10 18.82 -9.62
CA SER A 156 -2.35 17.81 -10.64
C SER A 156 -1.08 17.01 -10.99
N GLN A 157 0.11 17.62 -10.96
CA GLN A 157 1.40 16.92 -11.13
C GLN A 157 1.69 16.01 -9.93
N GLY A 158 1.48 16.49 -8.70
CA GLY A 158 1.62 15.67 -7.49
C GLY A 158 0.67 14.47 -7.47
N ALA A 159 -0.57 14.66 -7.92
CA ALA A 159 -1.56 13.59 -8.05
C ALA A 159 -1.18 12.57 -9.15
N TYR A 160 -0.55 13.03 -10.24
CA TYR A 160 0.00 12.16 -11.28
C TYR A 160 1.16 11.31 -10.74
N LEU A 161 2.12 11.92 -10.05
CA LEU A 161 3.21 11.20 -9.39
C LEU A 161 2.68 10.13 -8.44
N ALA A 162 1.72 10.47 -7.58
CA ALA A 162 1.12 9.50 -6.67
C ALA A 162 0.49 8.32 -7.45
N ALA A 163 -0.25 8.61 -8.52
CA ALA A 163 -0.86 7.57 -9.36
C ALA A 163 0.19 6.63 -10.01
N CYS A 164 1.31 7.17 -10.50
CA CYS A 164 2.41 6.38 -11.06
C CYS A 164 3.04 5.46 -10.01
N VAL A 165 3.28 5.96 -8.79
CA VAL A 165 3.85 5.15 -7.70
C VAL A 165 2.88 4.05 -7.26
N PHE A 166 1.59 4.36 -7.17
CA PHE A 166 0.57 3.34 -6.90
C PHE A 166 0.54 2.27 -7.99
N TYR A 167 0.56 2.65 -9.27
CA TYR A 167 0.56 1.70 -10.37
C TYR A 167 1.79 0.79 -10.33
N ALA A 168 2.98 1.39 -10.16
CA ALA A 168 4.23 0.66 -10.06
C ALA A 168 4.27 -0.31 -8.89
N THR A 169 3.68 0.07 -7.75
CA THR A 169 3.70 -0.76 -6.53
C THR A 169 2.67 -1.88 -6.60
N LEU A 170 1.42 -1.60 -7.01
CA LEU A 170 0.33 -2.56 -6.94
C LEU A 170 0.32 -3.56 -8.10
N PHE A 171 0.77 -3.13 -9.28
CA PHE A 171 0.79 -3.97 -10.48
C PHE A 171 2.19 -4.46 -10.84
N GLU A 172 3.22 -4.02 -10.10
CA GLU A 172 4.63 -4.36 -10.36
C GLU A 172 5.05 -4.06 -11.82
N LYS A 173 4.49 -3.00 -12.39
CA LYS A 173 4.67 -2.60 -13.79
C LYS A 173 5.09 -1.14 -13.91
N SER A 174 5.93 -0.85 -14.90
CA SER A 174 6.32 0.54 -15.14
C SER A 174 5.13 1.37 -15.63
N PRO A 175 4.82 2.52 -15.01
CA PRO A 175 3.80 3.43 -15.53
C PRO A 175 4.24 4.12 -16.83
N ALA A 176 5.53 4.07 -17.19
CA ALA A 176 6.05 4.66 -18.42
C ALA A 176 5.59 3.92 -19.68
N SER A 177 5.12 2.67 -19.56
CA SER A 177 4.57 1.91 -20.69
C SER A 177 3.09 2.19 -20.94
N LEU A 178 2.44 3.05 -20.15
CA LEU A 178 1.02 3.34 -20.28
C LEU A 178 0.80 4.44 -21.33
N PRO A 179 -0.25 4.33 -22.17
CA PRO A 179 -0.62 5.38 -23.13
C PRO A 179 -1.28 6.61 -22.47
N TYR A 180 -1.12 6.78 -21.15
CA TYR A 180 -1.77 7.85 -20.39
C TYR A 180 -1.08 9.20 -20.62
N GLN A 181 -1.82 10.15 -21.16
CA GLN A 181 -1.36 11.54 -21.25
C GLN A 181 -1.67 12.28 -19.94
N SER A 182 -0.62 12.71 -19.25
CA SER A 182 -0.72 13.42 -17.97
C SER A 182 -1.29 14.84 -18.10
N GLY A 183 -1.19 15.43 -19.30
CA GLY A 183 -1.49 16.84 -19.56
C GLY A 183 -0.40 17.81 -19.07
N HIS A 184 0.73 17.28 -18.57
CA HIS A 184 1.89 18.03 -18.10
C HIS A 184 3.02 18.02 -19.13
N PRO A 185 3.96 18.98 -19.07
CA PRO A 185 5.17 18.95 -19.90
C PRO A 185 5.87 17.59 -19.89
N GLU A 186 6.33 17.16 -21.07
CA GLU A 186 6.99 15.86 -21.24
C GLU A 186 8.27 15.76 -20.40
N SER A 187 9.04 16.85 -20.34
CA SER A 187 10.27 16.95 -19.53
C SER A 187 10.02 16.68 -18.05
N GLU A 188 8.93 17.21 -17.50
CA GLU A 188 8.55 17.00 -16.09
C GLU A 188 8.00 15.59 -15.86
N THR A 189 7.16 15.12 -16.79
CA THR A 189 6.62 13.76 -16.76
C THR A 189 7.75 12.73 -16.76
N LYS A 190 8.80 12.94 -17.57
CA LYS A 190 9.99 12.10 -17.60
C LYS A 190 10.71 12.04 -16.25
N VAL A 191 10.93 13.19 -15.59
CA VAL A 191 11.55 13.23 -14.25
C VAL A 191 10.72 12.44 -13.23
N ILE A 192 9.38 12.55 -13.28
CA ILE A 192 8.49 11.77 -12.40
C ILE A 192 8.64 10.27 -12.66
N LEU A 193 8.58 9.85 -13.93
CA LEU A 193 8.68 8.44 -14.31
C LEU A 193 10.05 7.84 -13.94
N GLU A 194 11.14 8.59 -14.11
CA GLU A 194 12.48 8.19 -13.68
C GLU A 194 12.59 8.06 -12.16
N ALA A 195 11.97 8.97 -11.40
CA ALA A 195 11.96 8.92 -9.94
C ALA A 195 11.16 7.73 -9.39
N VAL A 196 10.05 7.37 -10.05
CA VAL A 196 9.28 6.15 -9.77
C VAL A 196 10.16 4.93 -10.03
N GLY A 197 10.87 4.94 -11.18
CA GLY A 197 11.73 3.84 -11.62
C GLY A 197 10.95 2.60 -12.06
N SER A 198 11.65 1.62 -12.60
CA SER A 198 11.10 0.27 -12.74
C SER A 198 11.10 -0.40 -11.36
N PRO A 199 10.05 -1.17 -10.98
CA PRO A 199 10.11 -1.95 -9.75
C PRO A 199 11.39 -2.80 -9.77
N ALA A 200 12.31 -2.51 -8.85
CA ALA A 200 13.58 -3.21 -8.76
C ALA A 200 13.32 -4.58 -8.13
N GLY A 201 13.03 -5.54 -8.99
CA GLY A 201 12.84 -6.93 -8.61
C GLY A 201 12.47 -7.70 -9.87
N LYS A 202 13.17 -8.81 -10.14
CA LYS A 202 12.57 -9.86 -10.97
C LYS A 202 11.18 -10.12 -10.36
N PRO A 203 10.11 -10.28 -11.15
CA PRO A 203 8.83 -10.72 -10.59
C PRO A 203 9.15 -11.91 -9.70
N GLU A 204 8.80 -11.85 -8.41
CA GLU A 204 8.97 -13.03 -7.58
C GLU A 204 8.26 -14.16 -8.33
N PRO A 205 8.93 -15.29 -8.60
CA PRO A 205 8.35 -16.37 -9.37
C PRO A 205 6.97 -16.66 -8.76
N ARG A 206 5.91 -16.71 -9.60
CA ARG A 206 4.53 -16.90 -9.16
C ARG A 206 4.51 -17.96 -8.05
N ALA A 207 4.43 -17.52 -6.79
CA ALA A 207 4.56 -18.41 -5.64
C ALA A 207 3.37 -19.36 -5.52
N PHE A 208 2.31 -19.07 -6.30
CA PHE A 208 1.07 -19.81 -6.36
C PHE A 208 0.58 -19.95 -7.81
N PRO A 209 -0.16 -21.01 -8.15
CA PRO A 209 -0.44 -22.14 -7.27
C PRO A 209 0.81 -23.01 -7.02
N THR A 210 0.99 -23.48 -5.78
CA THR A 210 2.07 -24.42 -5.44
C THR A 210 1.48 -25.69 -4.86
N ASN A 211 1.77 -26.82 -5.50
CA ASN A 211 1.27 -28.13 -5.04
C ASN A 211 2.09 -28.59 -3.84
N ARG A 212 1.43 -28.79 -2.70
CA ARG A 212 2.06 -29.20 -1.44
C ARG A 212 1.15 -30.15 -0.68
N THR A 213 1.75 -31.03 0.11
CA THR A 213 1.04 -31.82 1.10
C THR A 213 1.07 -31.06 2.42
N LEU A 214 -0.10 -30.70 2.94
CA LEU A 214 -0.26 -30.09 4.25
C LEU A 214 -0.64 -31.15 5.28
N THR A 215 -0.39 -30.90 6.56
CA THR A 215 -0.82 -31.79 7.65
C THR A 215 -1.56 -30.99 8.71
N ASN A 216 -2.80 -31.40 9.00
CA ASN A 216 -3.63 -30.75 10.01
C ASN A 216 -3.15 -31.11 11.43
N ALA A 217 -3.75 -30.49 12.46
CA ALA A 217 -3.39 -30.75 13.86
C ALA A 217 -3.54 -32.22 14.29
N GLU A 218 -4.45 -32.98 13.68
CA GLU A 218 -4.64 -34.41 13.96
C GLU A 218 -3.71 -35.34 13.16
N GLY A 219 -2.81 -34.80 12.33
CA GLY A 219 -1.85 -35.61 11.54
C GLY A 219 -2.36 -36.07 10.18
N HIS A 220 -3.56 -35.66 9.75
CA HIS A 220 -4.10 -36.01 8.44
C HIS A 220 -3.42 -35.22 7.31
N LYS A 221 -2.95 -35.94 6.29
CA LYS A 221 -2.32 -35.37 5.10
C LYS A 221 -3.36 -34.88 4.10
N ILE A 222 -3.15 -33.67 3.59
CA ILE A 222 -4.01 -33.03 2.60
C ILE A 222 -3.14 -32.67 1.40
N GLU A 223 -3.32 -33.35 0.28
CA GLU A 223 -2.72 -32.93 -0.99
C GLU A 223 -3.52 -31.77 -1.57
N ALA A 224 -2.91 -30.59 -1.62
CA ALA A 224 -3.61 -29.42 -2.09
C ALA A 224 -2.72 -28.49 -2.91
N SER A 225 -3.33 -27.84 -3.88
CA SER A 225 -2.74 -26.73 -4.60
C SER A 225 -2.98 -25.47 -3.79
N ILE A 226 -1.97 -24.98 -3.08
CA ILE A 226 -2.10 -23.72 -2.36
C ILE A 226 -2.31 -22.62 -3.39
N SER A 227 -3.44 -21.94 -3.30
CA SER A 227 -3.87 -20.89 -4.24
C SER A 227 -3.61 -19.48 -3.69
N GLY A 228 -3.32 -19.37 -2.40
CA GLY A 228 -2.80 -18.17 -1.77
C GLY A 228 -2.84 -18.23 -0.24
N ARG A 229 -2.45 -17.13 0.42
CA ARG A 229 -2.59 -16.97 1.88
C ARG A 229 -2.80 -15.51 2.28
N SER A 230 -3.43 -15.31 3.45
CA SER A 230 -3.32 -14.11 4.29
C SER A 230 -2.30 -14.35 5.43
N LYS A 231 -2.23 -13.48 6.44
CA LYS A 231 -1.38 -13.72 7.63
C LYS A 231 -1.91 -14.84 8.50
N THR A 232 -3.24 -14.99 8.54
CA THR A 232 -3.95 -15.91 9.42
C THR A 232 -4.57 -17.07 8.67
N LYS A 233 -4.75 -16.99 7.35
CA LYS A 233 -5.45 -18.01 6.56
C LYS A 233 -4.62 -18.52 5.40
N VAL A 234 -4.76 -19.80 5.08
CA VAL A 234 -4.26 -20.39 3.84
C VAL A 234 -5.43 -20.84 2.98
N TYR A 235 -5.34 -20.58 1.67
CA TYR A 235 -6.37 -20.93 0.70
C TYR A 235 -5.82 -21.97 -0.25
N PHE A 236 -6.52 -23.08 -0.41
CA PHE A 236 -6.08 -24.13 -1.32
C PHE A 236 -7.20 -24.79 -2.09
N LYS A 237 -6.83 -25.40 -3.20
CA LYS A 237 -7.73 -26.04 -4.15
C LYS A 237 -7.31 -27.49 -4.35
N THR A 238 -8.29 -28.38 -4.37
CA THR A 238 -8.16 -29.71 -4.96
C THR A 238 -8.77 -29.69 -6.36
N ARG A 239 -8.81 -30.84 -7.05
CA ARG A 239 -9.47 -30.94 -8.37
C ARG A 239 -10.96 -30.55 -8.34
N SER A 240 -11.63 -30.66 -7.20
CA SER A 240 -13.09 -30.51 -7.10
C SER A 240 -13.57 -29.50 -6.05
N LYS A 241 -12.70 -29.04 -5.12
CA LYS A 241 -13.11 -28.18 -4.00
C LYS A 241 -12.07 -27.11 -3.68
N SER A 242 -12.53 -25.98 -3.15
CA SER A 242 -11.68 -24.94 -2.55
C SER A 242 -11.89 -24.95 -1.04
N PHE A 243 -10.81 -24.75 -0.28
CA PHE A 243 -10.83 -24.72 1.18
C PHE A 243 -10.05 -23.51 1.70
N VAL A 244 -10.44 -23.07 2.89
CA VAL A 244 -9.77 -22.04 3.67
C VAL A 244 -9.54 -22.58 5.07
N TYR A 245 -8.30 -22.54 5.54
CA TYR A 245 -7.93 -22.98 6.88
C TYR A 245 -7.29 -21.82 7.61
N ASP A 246 -7.56 -21.71 8.91
CA ASP A 246 -6.74 -20.91 9.79
C ASP A 246 -5.36 -21.56 9.88
N ILE A 247 -4.29 -20.79 9.69
CA ILE A 247 -2.92 -21.29 9.72
C ILE A 247 -2.62 -21.89 11.10
N SER A 248 -3.21 -21.34 12.17
CA SER A 248 -3.04 -21.86 13.53
C SER A 248 -3.59 -23.28 13.74
N GLN A 249 -4.48 -23.76 12.85
CA GLN A 249 -5.05 -25.11 12.90
C GLN A 249 -4.17 -26.17 12.18
N LEU A 250 -3.04 -25.75 11.62
CA LEU A 250 -2.09 -26.63 10.95
C LEU A 250 -0.96 -27.03 11.89
N SER A 251 -0.27 -28.13 11.57
CA SER A 251 0.99 -28.51 12.24
C SER A 251 2.04 -27.38 12.18
N GLU A 252 2.90 -27.25 13.19
CA GLU A 252 3.95 -26.21 13.25
C GLU A 252 4.87 -26.19 12.01
N ALA A 253 5.20 -27.37 11.49
CA ALA A 253 5.98 -27.51 10.26
C ALA A 253 5.25 -26.90 9.05
N SER A 254 3.93 -27.13 8.95
CA SER A 254 3.09 -26.54 7.90
C SER A 254 2.93 -25.03 8.08
N GLN A 255 2.79 -24.55 9.32
CA GLN A 255 2.75 -23.11 9.63
C GLN A 255 4.03 -22.41 9.18
N THR A 256 5.19 -22.94 9.60
CA THR A 256 6.51 -22.41 9.21
C THR A 256 6.67 -22.37 7.69
N MET A 257 6.22 -23.43 7.00
CA MET A 257 6.26 -23.49 5.54
C MET A 257 5.38 -22.41 4.90
N ILE A 258 4.14 -22.26 5.37
CA ILE A 258 3.17 -21.31 4.81
C ILE A 258 3.62 -19.88 5.05
N HIS A 259 4.18 -19.56 6.23
CA HIS A 259 4.68 -18.22 6.54
C HIS A 259 5.86 -17.78 5.67
N ARG A 260 6.58 -18.72 5.02
CA ARG A 260 7.62 -18.41 4.03
C ARG A 260 7.06 -18.06 2.64
N LEU A 261 5.79 -18.39 2.37
CA LEU A 261 5.15 -18.01 1.12
C LEU A 261 4.75 -16.52 1.18
N PRO A 262 4.75 -15.79 0.05
CA PRO A 262 4.25 -14.42 0.03
C PRO A 262 2.73 -14.39 0.28
N ILE A 263 2.24 -13.25 0.75
CA ILE A 263 0.79 -12.99 0.89
C ILE A 263 0.27 -12.49 -0.45
N ASN A 264 -0.78 -13.12 -0.97
CA ASN A 264 -1.27 -12.87 -2.33
C ASN A 264 -2.79 -13.08 -2.50
N ARG A 265 -3.55 -13.19 -1.41
CA ARG A 265 -5.01 -13.30 -1.43
C ARG A 265 -5.62 -12.43 -0.35
#